data_AF-A0A6J7P3L5-F1
#
_entry.id   AF-A0A6J7P3L5-F1
#
_cell.length_a   1.000
_cell.length_b   1.000
_cell.length_c   1.000
_cell.angle_alpha   90.00
_cell.angle_beta   90.00
_cell.angle_gamma   90.00
#
_symmetry.space_group_name_H-M   'P 1'
#
loop_
_entity.id
_entity.type
_entity.pdbx_description
1 polymer ?
#
loop_
_entity_poly.entity_id
_entity_poly.type
_entity_poly.pdbx_seq_one_letter_code
_entity_poly.pdbx_strand_id
1 'polypeptide(L)' 'MKILPGLTFSWKRALGVTAAKRKISRATGIPLTRSGRQRKLGKWLGMR' A
#
# COMPACT_ATOMS: atom_id res chain seq x y z
N MET A 1 0.26 9.92 -13.52
CA MET A 1 0.53 10.06 -14.96
C MET A 1 1.34 8.86 -15.40
N LYS A 2 0.93 8.16 -16.47
CA LYS A 2 1.72 7.08 -17.08
C LYS A 2 2.84 7.74 -17.86
N ILE A 3 4.10 7.50 -17.47
CA ILE A 3 5.27 8.05 -18.17
C ILE A 3 5.81 6.99 -19.14
N LEU A 4 5.75 5.71 -18.76
CA LEU A 4 6.11 4.55 -19.57
C LEU A 4 5.19 3.35 -19.22
N PRO A 5 5.02 2.34 -20.09
CA PRO A 5 4.35 1.10 -19.72
C PRO A 5 5.08 0.47 -18.52
N GLY A 6 4.44 0.50 -17.35
CA GLY A 6 5.00 0.00 -16.09
C GLY A 6 5.48 1.08 -15.09
N LEU A 7 5.78 2.30 -15.53
CA LEU A 7 6.14 3.42 -14.64
C LEU A 7 5.02 4.46 -14.57
N THR A 8 4.22 4.34 -13.50
CA THR A 8 3.22 5.35 -13.13
C THR A 8 3.82 6.33 -12.15
N PHE A 9 3.93 7.59 -12.57
CA PHE A 9 4.37 8.68 -11.73
C PHE A 9 3.23 9.19 -10.85
N SER A 10 3.52 9.29 -9.56
CA SER A 10 2.61 9.80 -8.54
C SER A 10 3.38 10.75 -7.64
N TRP A 11 2.91 11.99 -7.56
CA TRP A 11 3.41 12.99 -6.62
C TRP A 11 3.38 12.49 -5.18
N LYS A 12 2.40 11.66 -4.80
CA LYS A 12 2.33 11.03 -3.46
C LYS A 12 3.45 10.01 -3.18
N ARG A 13 4.10 9.47 -4.22
CA ARG A 13 5.30 8.64 -4.09
C ARG A 13 6.56 9.51 -4.09
N ALA A 14 6.62 10.53 -4.95
CA ALA A 14 7.73 11.48 -4.99
C ALA A 14 7.90 12.24 -3.66
N LEU A 15 6.80 12.70 -3.07
CA LEU A 15 6.77 13.37 -1.76
C LEU A 15 6.98 12.43 -0.56
N GLY A 16 7.26 11.14 -0.78
CA GLY A 16 7.60 10.20 0.31
C GLY A 16 6.43 9.75 1.21
N VAL A 17 5.23 10.33 1.09
CA VAL A 17 4.04 9.96 1.89
C VAL A 17 3.73 8.47 1.79
N THR A 18 3.89 7.90 0.59
CA THR A 18 3.69 6.46 0.37
C THR A 18 4.74 5.62 1.08
N ALA A 19 5.99 6.07 1.11
CA ALA A 19 7.10 5.36 1.76
C ALA A 19 6.94 5.38 3.29
N ALA A 20 6.55 6.53 3.87
CA ALA A 20 6.29 6.67 5.30
C ALA A 20 5.19 5.70 5.79
N LYS A 21 4.03 5.67 5.12
CA LYS A 21 2.96 4.71 5.44
C LYS A 21 3.42 3.26 5.36
N ARG A 22 4.28 2.93 4.40
CA ARG A 22 4.85 1.59 4.23
C ARG A 22 5.82 1.23 5.36
N LYS A 23 6.66 2.18 5.80
CA LYS A 23 7.58 1.98 6.92
C LYS A 23 6.81 1.72 8.22
N ILE A 24 5.83 2.57 8.54
CA ILE A 24 5.00 2.42 9.75
C ILE A 24 4.26 1.07 9.71
N SER A 25 3.63 0.73 8.58
CA SER A 25 2.90 -0.54 8.45
C SER A 25 3.80 -1.79 8.62
N ARG A 26 5.08 -1.70 8.25
CA ARG A 26 6.06 -2.78 8.47
C ARG A 26 6.56 -2.83 9.91
N ALA A 27 6.78 -1.67 10.52
CA ALA A 27 7.24 -1.59 11.90
C ALA A 27 6.16 -2.08 12.90
N THR A 28 4.89 -1.71 12.67
CA THR A 28 3.78 -2.07 13.57
C THR A 28 3.05 -3.35 13.16
N GLY A 29 3.28 -3.87 11.95
CA GLY A 29 2.52 -5.00 11.38
C GLY A 29 1.05 -4.69 11.07
N ILE A 30 0.59 -3.45 11.29
CA ILE A 30 -0.79 -3.05 11.05
C ILE A 30 -0.94 -2.52 9.61
N PRO A 31 -1.85 -3.07 8.80
CA PRO A 31 -2.07 -2.58 7.44
C PRO A 31 -2.75 -1.21 7.44
N LEU A 32 -1.99 -0.18 7.07
CA LEU A 32 -2.49 1.20 6.98
C LEU A 32 -3.19 1.51 5.64
N THR A 33 -3.14 0.59 4.67
CA THR A 33 -3.78 0.75 3.36
C THR A 33 -5.13 0.04 3.33
N ARG A 34 -6.08 0.57 2.56
CA ARG A 34 -7.41 -0.04 2.36
C ARG A 34 -7.29 -1.47 1.83
N SER A 35 -6.50 -1.66 0.78
CA SER A 35 -6.25 -2.99 0.20
C SER A 35 -5.52 -3.92 1.18
N GLY A 36 -4.66 -3.39 2.06
CA GLY A 36 -4.01 -4.16 3.12
C GLY A 36 -5.01 -4.67 4.15
N ARG A 37 -5.95 -3.82 4.58
CA ARG A 37 -7.04 -4.21 5.49
C ARG A 37 -7.97 -5.24 4.83
N GLN A 38 -8.35 -5.02 3.58
CA GLN A 38 -9.16 -5.99 2.81
C GLN A 38 -8.45 -7.34 2.69
N ARG A 39 -7.14 -7.38 2.40
CA ARG A 39 -6.36 -8.63 2.39
C ARG A 39 -6.29 -9.29 3.76
N LYS A 40 -6.17 -8.50 4.83
CA LYS A 40 -6.20 -9.03 6.20
C LYS A 40 -7.56 -9.69 6.43
N LEU A 41 -8.66 -8.97 6.23
CA LEU A 41 -10.02 -9.47 6.41
C LEU A 41 -10.35 -10.68 5.51
N GLY A 42 -9.98 -10.65 4.23
CA GLY A 42 -10.16 -11.78 3.32
C GLY A 42 -9.45 -13.05 3.81
N LYS A 43 -8.21 -12.91 4.32
CA LYS A 43 -7.51 -14.02 4.98
C LYS A 43 -8.24 -14.54 6.21
N TRP A 44 -8.85 -13.66 7.01
CA TRP A 44 -9.65 -14.07 8.18
C TRP A 44 -10.95 -14.78 7.78
N LEU A 45 -11.58 -14.34 6.68
CA LEU A 45 -12.82 -14.90 6.15
C LEU A 45 -12.59 -16.14 5.26
N GLY A 46 -11.35 -16.62 5.09
CA GLY A 46 -11.02 -17.75 4.23
C GLY A 46 -11.18 -17.46 2.72
N MET A 47 -11.42 -16.21 2.36
CA MET A 47 -11.53 -15.76 0.96
C MET A 47 -10.12 -15.52 0.44
N ARG A 48 -9.56 -16.51 -0.25
CA ARG A 48 -8.20 -16.46 -0.80
C ARG A 48 -8.22 -16.29 -2.31
#